data_AF-A0A3R6P7H5-F1
#
_entry.id   AF-A0A3R6P7H5-F1
#
_cell.length_a   1.000
_cell.length_b   1.000
_cell.length_c   1.000
_cell.angle_alpha   90.00
_cell.angle_beta   90.00
_cell.angle_gamma   90.00
#
_symmetry.space_group_name_H-M   'P 1'
#
loop_
_entity.id
_entity.type
_entity.pdbx_description
1 polymer ?
#
loop_
_entity_poly.entity_id
_entity_poly.type
_entity_poly.pdbx_seq_one_letter_code
_entity_poly.pdbx_strand_id
1 'polypeptide(L)'
;MLKIRLQGTKNDIRWFVRLLQRDKRFELNNVSTFFDNVGTDKYKRVYAEVSRKKTDSDKKSINAKQLNEQCHYVGSGMVIR
;
A
#
# COMPACT_ATOMS: atom_id res chain seq x y z
N MET A 1 -0.59 1.51 3.62
CA MET A 1 -1.40 0.78 2.64
C MET A 1 -2.53 1.70 2.19
N LEU A 2 -2.74 1.83 0.88
CA LEU A 2 -3.78 2.68 0.30
C LEU A 2 -4.87 1.79 -0.31
N LYS A 3 -6.14 2.03 0.05
CA LYS A 3 -7.28 1.37 -0.58
C LYS A 3 -7.81 2.27 -1.70
N ILE A 4 -7.85 1.75 -2.92
CA ILE A 4 -8.29 2.50 -4.10
C ILE A 4 -9.57 1.89 -4.68
N ARG A 5 -10.46 2.77 -5.15
CA ARG A 5 -11.63 2.40 -5.95
C ARG A 5 -11.37 2.83 -7.40
N LEU A 6 -11.19 1.85 -8.27
CA LEU A 6 -11.06 2.03 -9.71
C LEU A 6 -12.43 1.99 -10.36
N GLN A 7 -12.72 2.95 -11.25
CA GLN A 7 -13.95 3.00 -12.01
C GLN A 7 -13.63 3.35 -13.47
N GLY A 8 -14.20 2.60 -14.40
CA GLY A 8 -13.91 2.76 -15.84
C GLY A 8 -14.45 1.61 -16.66
N THR A 9 -14.04 1.50 -17.92
CA THR A 9 -14.36 0.33 -18.73
C THR A 9 -13.56 -0.89 -18.25
N LYS A 10 -14.02 -2.10 -18.56
CA LYS A 10 -13.29 -3.33 -18.21
C LYS A 10 -11.87 -3.35 -18.79
N ASN A 11 -11.65 -2.70 -19.94
CA ASN A 11 -10.34 -2.67 -20.59
C ASN A 11 -9.39 -1.69 -19.90
N ASP A 12 -9.86 -0.48 -19.58
CA ASP A 12 -9.05 0.55 -18.91
C ASP A 12 -8.63 0.09 -17.51
N ILE A 13 -9.56 -0.53 -16.77
CA ILE A 13 -9.27 -1.06 -15.43
C ILE A 13 -8.20 -2.17 -15.53
N ARG A 14 -8.32 -3.10 -16.48
CA ARG A 14 -7.32 -4.17 -16.66
C ARG A 14 -5.96 -3.61 -17.05
N TRP A 15 -5.94 -2.63 -17.95
CA TRP A 15 -4.70 -1.95 -18.34
C TRP A 15 -4.03 -1.28 -17.13
N PHE A 16 -4.79 -0.56 -16.32
CA PHE A 16 -4.26 0.13 -15.15
C PHE A 16 -3.75 -0.83 -14.06
N VAL A 17 -4.49 -1.92 -13.80
CA VAL A 17 -4.05 -2.98 -12.88
C VAL A 17 -2.73 -3.60 -13.34
N ARG A 18 -2.59 -3.90 -14.64
CA ARG A 18 -1.33 -4.40 -15.23
C ARG A 18 -0.20 -3.39 -15.13
N LEU A 19 -0.49 -2.11 -15.31
CA LEU A 19 0.48 -1.03 -15.14
C LEU A 19 1.02 -0.99 -13.71
N LEU A 20 0.14 -1.06 -12.70
CA LEU A 20 0.51 -1.09 -11.29
C LEU A 20 1.33 -2.33 -10.94
N GLN A 21 0.97 -3.50 -11.47
CA GLN A 21 1.71 -4.75 -11.24
C GLN A 21 3.13 -4.71 -11.85
N ARG A 22 3.30 -4.00 -12.97
CA ARG A 22 4.60 -3.90 -13.66
C ARG A 22 5.58 -2.98 -12.95
N ASP A 23 5.09 -1.97 -12.23
CA ASP A 23 5.94 -1.02 -11.52
C ASP A 23 6.47 -1.62 -10.22
N LYS A 24 7.79 -1.80 -10.14
CA LYS A 24 8.48 -2.41 -8.99
C LYS A 24 8.33 -1.61 -7.69
N ARG A 25 7.91 -0.34 -7.76
CA ARG A 25 7.72 0.54 -6.60
C ARG A 25 6.44 0.24 -5.84
N PHE A 26 5.49 -0.42 -6.50
CA PHE A 26 4.18 -0.71 -5.92
C PHE A 26 4.00 -2.21 -5.75
N GLU A 27 3.24 -2.55 -4.73
CA GLU A 27 2.76 -3.90 -4.46
C GLU A 27 1.24 -3.82 -4.47
N LEU A 28 0.63 -4.55 -5.40
CA LEU A 28 -0.82 -4.59 -5.58
C LEU A 28 -1.38 -5.83 -4.90
N ASN A 29 -2.22 -5.62 -3.91
CA ASN A 29 -2.85 -6.66 -3.09
C ASN A 29 -4.38 -6.60 -3.26
N ASN A 30 -5.06 -7.73 -3.04
CA ASN A 30 -6.52 -7.84 -2.97
C ASN A 30 -7.27 -7.05 -4.07
N VAL A 31 -7.07 -7.42 -5.33
CA VAL A 31 -7.90 -6.90 -6.42
C VAL A 31 -9.26 -7.61 -6.39
N SER A 32 -10.34 -6.87 -6.16
CA SER A 32 -11.70 -7.40 -6.14
C SER A 32 -12.20 -7.79 -7.53
N THR A 33 -13.32 -8.49 -7.57
CA THR A 33 -14.10 -8.67 -8.80
C THR A 33 -14.69 -7.35 -9.29
N PHE A 34 -15.17 -7.35 -10.54
CA PHE A 34 -15.87 -6.20 -11.12
C PHE A 34 -17.28 -6.10 -10.53
N PHE A 35 -17.59 -4.91 -10.02
CA PHE A 35 -18.93 -4.53 -9.59
C PHE A 35 -19.59 -3.65 -10.63
N ASP A 36 -20.88 -3.83 -10.80
CA ASP A 36 -21.67 -3.04 -11.74
C ASP A 36 -21.96 -1.67 -11.15
N ASN A 37 -22.06 -0.66 -12.00
CA ASN A 37 -22.62 0.63 -11.61
C ASN A 37 -24.13 0.61 -11.79
N VAL A 38 -24.85 1.21 -10.83
CA VAL A 38 -26.29 1.38 -10.96
C VAL A 38 -26.56 2.27 -12.17
N GLY A 39 -27.42 1.80 -13.08
CA GLY A 39 -27.83 2.54 -14.27
C GLY A 39 -26.87 2.44 -15.48
N THR A 40 -25.77 1.68 -15.40
CA THR A 40 -24.90 1.47 -16.58
C THR A 40 -24.13 0.15 -16.54
N ASP A 41 -24.22 -0.64 -17.61
CA ASP A 41 -23.40 -1.84 -17.80
C ASP A 41 -21.99 -1.52 -18.33
N LYS A 42 -21.80 -0.34 -18.92
CA LYS A 42 -20.55 0.06 -19.58
C LYS A 42 -19.41 0.26 -18.59
N TYR A 43 -19.70 0.89 -17.46
CA TYR A 43 -18.69 1.23 -16.46
C TYR A 43 -18.78 0.28 -15.26
N LYS A 44 -17.63 -0.28 -14.89
CA LYS A 44 -17.50 -1.18 -13.75
C LYS A 44 -16.65 -0.54 -12.67
N ARG A 45 -16.75 -1.09 -11.46
CA ARG A 45 -15.98 -0.69 -10.28
C ARG A 45 -15.12 -1.85 -9.80
N VAL A 46 -13.90 -1.57 -9.37
CA VAL A 46 -13.00 -2.55 -8.73
C VAL A 46 -12.34 -1.89 -7.54
N TYR A 47 -12.18 -2.65 -6.46
CA TYR A 47 -11.44 -2.25 -5.28
C TYR A 47 -10.08 -2.94 -5.29
N ALA A 48 -9.04 -2.22 -4.94
CA ALA A 48 -7.71 -2.80 -4.80
C ALA A 48 -6.95 -2.14 -3.65
N GLU A 49 -5.98 -2.86 -3.12
CA GLU A 49 -5.08 -2.36 -2.09
C GLU A 49 -3.69 -2.16 -2.71
N VAL A 50 -3.12 -0.97 -2.54
CA VAL A 50 -1.79 -0.65 -3.07
C VAL A 50 -0.87 -0.27 -1.91
N SER A 51 0.30 -0.87 -1.88
CA SER A 51 1.36 -0.54 -0.94
C SER A 51 2.61 -0.11 -1.69
N ARG A 52 3.41 0.77 -1.06
CA ARG A 52 4.76 1.04 -1.55
C ARG A 52 5.65 -0.13 -1.17
N LYS A 53 6.39 -0.66 -2.13
CA LYS A 53 7.39 -1.69 -1.87
C LYS A 53 8.51 -1.06 -1.05
N LYS A 54 8.72 -1.54 0.17
CA LYS A 54 9.81 -1.06 1.03
C LYS A 54 11.13 -1.47 0.38
N THR A 55 11.97 -0.49 0.11
CA THR A 55 13.36 -0.74 -0.31
C THR A 55 14.17 -1.16 0.92
N ASP A 56 15.27 -1.90 0.74
CA ASP A 56 16.09 -2.36 1.87
C ASP A 56 16.66 -1.19 2.71
N SER A 57 16.79 0.00 2.11
CA SER A 57 17.08 1.27 2.81
C SER A 57 15.99 1.69 3.80
N ASP A 58 14.70 1.45 3.49
CA ASP A 58 13.59 1.77 4.40
C ASP A 58 13.52 0.80 5.58
N LYS A 59 14.02 -0.44 5.44
CA LYS A 59 14.08 -1.42 6.55
C LYS A 59 15.14 -1.05 7.58
N LYS A 60 16.30 -0.54 7.13
CA LYS A 60 17.37 -0.05 8.02
C LYS A 60 16.90 1.10 8.92
N SER A 61 16.15 2.05 8.37
CA SER A 61 15.65 3.20 9.14
C SER A 61 14.56 2.83 10.14
N ILE A 62 13.74 1.82 9.85
CA ILE A 62 12.73 1.31 10.80
C ILE A 62 13.42 0.53 11.94
N ASN A 63 14.39 -0.35 11.64
CA ASN A 63 15.14 -1.07 12.67
C ASN A 63 15.95 -0.12 13.56
N ALA A 64 16.55 0.94 13.01
CA ALA A 64 17.25 1.94 13.81
C ALA A 64 16.31 2.70 14.76
N LYS A 65 15.08 3.01 14.32
CA LYS A 65 14.05 3.62 15.19
C LYS A 65 13.56 2.66 16.27
N GLN A 66 13.33 1.39 15.92
CA GLN A 66 12.90 0.35 16.87
C GLN A 66 13.97 0.05 17.95
N LEU A 67 15.25 0.05 17.56
CA LEU A 67 16.37 -0.06 18.51
C LEU A 67 16.44 1.16 19.43
N ASN A 68 16.25 2.37 18.89
CA ASN A 68 16.30 3.58 19.70
C ASN A 68 15.14 3.62 20.72
N GLU A 69 13.94 3.19 20.32
CA GLU A 69 12.78 3.07 21.23
C GLU A 69 12.97 1.96 22.28
N GLN A 70 13.59 0.83 21.93
CA GLN A 70 13.97 -0.21 22.91
C GLN A 70 15.01 0.30 23.91
N CYS A 71 15.98 1.11 23.48
CA CYS A 71 16.99 1.70 24.35
C CYS A 71 16.46 2.84 25.24
N HIS A 72 15.24 3.33 25.01
CA HIS A 72 14.62 4.41 25.80
C HIS A 72 13.75 3.94 26.98
N TYR A 73 13.69 2.63 27.26
CA TYR A 73 13.14 2.10 28.51
C TYR A 73 14.20 2.15 29.63
N VAL A 74 14.37 3.32 30.26
CA VAL A 74 14.98 3.44 31.59
C VAL A 74 13.88 3.52 32.63
N GLY A 75 13.46 2.35 33.12
CA GLY A 75 12.84 2.27 34.44
C GLY A 75 13.80 2.88 35.46
N SER A 76 13.39 3.99 36.07
CA SER A 76 14.00 4.58 37.27
C SER A 76 15.50 4.98 37.20
N GLY A 77 15.93 5.64 36.12
CA GLY A 77 17.25 6.29 36.09
C GLY A 77 17.47 7.12 34.83
N MET A 78 17.07 8.39 34.87
CA MET A 78 17.29 9.34 33.77
C MET A 78 18.79 9.64 33.62
N VAL A 79 19.39 9.33 32.47
CA VAL A 79 20.78 9.69 32.16
C VAL A 79 20.79 11.01 31.38
N ILE A 80 21.34 12.05 31.98
CA ILE A 80 21.70 13.32 31.33
C ILE A 80 23.09 13.15 30.72
N ARG A 81 23.23 13.34 29.41
CA ARG A 81 24.39 14.03 28.83
C ARG A 81 24.08 14.62 27.47
#